data_AF-A0A4S4ADN7-F1
#
_entry.id   AF-A0A4S4ADN7-F1
#
_cell.length_a   1.000
_cell.length_b   1.000
_cell.length_c   1.000
_cell.angle_alpha   90.00
_cell.angle_beta   90.00
_cell.angle_gamma   90.00
#
_symmetry.space_group_name_H-M   'P 1'
#
loop_
_entity.id
_entity.type
_entity.pdbx_description
1 polymer ?
#
loop_
_entity_poly.entity_id
_entity_poly.type
_entity_poly.pdbx_seq_one_letter_code
_entity_poly.pdbx_strand_id
1 'polypeptide(L)'
;MKFLRRLALVLLLPVLLLGAAVGVLLWRGGEWLRGGVEAALQARLLPQVSVAAPAQWQVWPEGALALRGIALTGADGGRLAAVEEIAIEFAPRELLAAPPRINLVKVRGLRLRVDVDAQGRPSVLDWLLPAPSAEADGGLALPRIGRLELADAEVELEDPRRGVRLRLTLPALTAGPLAPGEAGRLELQAAAELQAPVTGVLRLAGAMAYQADERGLRLQALSAELGGELSGGWRMDGGRLTLGQAGFGTDEAVLQTLAVDAALAGPWGPVAVNAKADEAGRNAAGWRAGGTLSLAAAQFDAELRAGYGLGDGVLDGTVDGSLAGSPLAGRWSWPLGGVLDLDLAVERLDLDALRARLPPGDTEGEGGPPRWQDWPLTGEVRVGRLSVGGLESRNARLRLTGATPGR
;
A
#
# COMPACT_ATOMS: atom_id res chain seq x y z
N MET A 1 18.78 31.97 -66.45
CA MET A 1 17.89 30.91 -65.91
C MET A 1 18.61 29.61 -65.50
N LYS A 2 19.58 29.07 -66.25
CA LYS A 2 20.32 27.83 -65.86
C LYS A 2 21.13 27.94 -64.54
N PHE A 3 21.65 29.12 -64.24
CA PHE A 3 22.45 29.37 -63.02
C PHE A 3 21.59 29.37 -61.74
N LEU A 4 20.43 30.03 -61.75
CA LEU A 4 19.48 30.03 -60.63
C LEU A 4 18.98 28.62 -60.28
N ARG A 5 18.75 27.79 -61.32
CA ARG A 5 18.31 26.40 -61.14
C ARG A 5 19.41 25.52 -60.52
N ARG A 6 20.68 25.77 -60.85
CA ARG A 6 21.84 25.08 -60.24
C ARG A 6 22.06 25.52 -58.80
N LEU A 7 21.93 26.82 -58.50
CA LEU A 7 22.06 27.35 -57.14
C LEU A 7 20.95 26.81 -56.23
N ALA A 8 19.70 26.80 -56.70
CA ALA A 8 18.57 26.23 -55.96
C ALA A 8 18.77 24.73 -55.69
N LEU A 9 19.28 23.97 -56.67
CA LEU A 9 19.51 22.53 -56.50
C LEU A 9 20.67 22.23 -55.53
N VAL A 10 21.72 23.06 -55.53
CA VAL A 10 22.85 22.97 -54.59
C VAL A 10 22.44 23.34 -53.16
N LEU A 11 21.50 24.26 -52.97
CA LEU A 11 20.95 24.60 -51.65
C LEU A 11 19.90 23.59 -51.17
N LEU A 12 19.16 22.97 -52.08
CA LEU A 12 18.12 22.00 -51.74
C LEU A 12 18.71 20.60 -51.41
N LEU A 13 19.87 20.27 -51.98
CA LEU A 13 20.60 19.04 -51.70
C LEU A 13 21.01 18.85 -50.22
N PRO A 14 21.64 19.82 -49.52
CA PRO A 14 21.96 19.68 -48.11
C PRO A 14 20.70 19.62 -47.24
N VAL A 15 19.61 20.31 -47.62
CA VAL A 15 18.33 20.21 -46.91
C VAL A 15 17.71 18.81 -47.06
N LEU A 16 17.75 18.23 -48.27
CA LEU A 16 17.30 16.86 -48.52
C LEU A 16 18.18 15.82 -47.80
N LEU A 17 19.50 16.02 -47.81
CA LEU A 17 20.44 15.13 -47.11
C LEU A 17 20.28 15.22 -45.60
N LEU A 18 20.07 16.43 -45.06
CA LEU A 18 19.75 16.63 -43.64
C LEU A 18 18.40 15.97 -43.30
N GLY A 19 17.38 16.16 -44.15
CA GLY A 19 16.07 15.52 -43.99
C GLY A 19 16.13 14.00 -44.08
N ALA A 20 16.95 13.45 -44.97
CA ALA A 20 17.18 12.01 -45.09
C ALA A 20 17.99 11.45 -43.91
N ALA A 21 19.02 12.17 -43.45
CA ALA A 21 19.80 11.78 -42.28
C ALA A 21 18.96 11.83 -41.00
N VAL A 22 18.14 12.88 -40.83
CA VAL A 22 17.14 12.98 -39.75
C VAL A 22 16.10 11.87 -39.89
N GLY A 23 15.63 11.57 -41.11
CA GLY A 23 14.72 10.46 -41.37
C GLY A 23 15.30 9.09 -41.00
N VAL A 24 16.57 8.84 -41.31
CA VAL A 24 17.28 7.60 -40.95
C VAL A 24 17.56 7.54 -39.45
N LEU A 25 17.92 8.66 -38.80
CA LEU A 25 18.09 8.76 -37.35
C LEU A 25 16.78 8.55 -36.60
N LEU A 26 15.67 9.09 -37.11
CA LEU A 26 14.34 8.85 -36.57
C LEU A 26 13.92 7.39 -36.76
N TRP A 27 14.25 6.79 -37.92
CA TRP A 27 13.86 5.41 -38.25
C TRP A 27 14.69 4.33 -37.54
N ARG A 28 16.02 4.49 -37.45
CA ARG A 28 16.90 3.53 -36.74
C ARG A 28 17.15 3.88 -35.28
N GLY A 29 16.85 5.11 -34.87
CA GLY A 29 17.00 5.55 -33.48
C GLY A 29 16.18 4.71 -32.51
N GLY A 30 14.99 4.26 -32.90
CA GLY A 30 14.11 3.48 -32.03
C GLY A 30 14.69 2.13 -31.58
N GLU A 31 15.33 1.39 -32.49
CA GLU A 31 15.97 0.09 -32.18
C GLU A 31 17.24 0.27 -31.35
N TRP A 32 18.06 1.27 -31.69
CA TRP A 32 19.27 1.59 -30.93
C TRP A 32 18.93 2.05 -29.51
N LEU A 33 17.91 2.92 -29.36
CA LEU A 33 17.41 3.37 -28.06
C LEU A 33 16.85 2.19 -27.26
N ARG A 34 16.10 1.29 -27.90
CA ARG A 34 15.58 0.07 -27.26
C ARG A 34 16.72 -0.76 -26.65
N GLY A 35 17.74 -1.08 -27.45
CA GLY A 35 18.90 -1.85 -26.98
C GLY A 35 19.70 -1.13 -25.90
N GLY A 36 19.83 0.20 -25.99
CA GLY A 36 20.47 1.03 -24.97
C GLY A 36 19.71 1.02 -23.64
N VAL A 37 18.38 1.13 -23.68
CA VAL A 37 17.52 1.04 -22.49
C VAL A 37 17.55 -0.35 -21.87
N GLU A 38 17.45 -1.41 -22.68
CA GLU A 38 17.56 -2.80 -22.22
C GLU A 38 18.89 -3.02 -21.50
N ALA A 39 20.02 -2.60 -22.10
CA ALA A 39 21.34 -2.73 -21.49
C ALA A 39 21.46 -1.92 -20.18
N ALA A 40 20.95 -0.68 -20.16
CA ALA A 40 21.00 0.18 -18.97
C ALA A 40 20.17 -0.38 -17.81
N LEU A 41 18.98 -0.91 -18.09
CA LEU A 41 18.12 -1.56 -17.09
C LEU A 41 18.74 -2.88 -16.62
N GLN A 42 19.24 -3.70 -17.54
CA GLN A 42 19.87 -4.98 -17.20
C GLN A 42 21.13 -4.81 -16.34
N ALA A 43 21.87 -3.71 -16.50
CA ALA A 43 23.02 -3.38 -15.66
C ALA A 43 22.65 -3.03 -14.21
N ARG A 44 21.36 -2.80 -13.91
CA ARG A 44 20.85 -2.43 -12.59
C ARG A 44 19.91 -3.47 -11.98
N LEU A 45 19.41 -4.40 -12.79
CA LEU A 45 18.40 -5.37 -12.41
C LEU A 45 18.94 -6.80 -12.55
N LEU A 46 18.68 -7.63 -11.55
CA LEU A 46 18.92 -9.07 -11.61
C LEU A 46 17.98 -9.79 -12.60
N PRO A 47 16.65 -9.49 -12.63
CA PRO A 47 15.75 -10.08 -13.61
C PRO A 47 16.18 -9.78 -15.05
N GLN A 48 15.83 -10.67 -15.98
CA GLN A 48 16.03 -10.42 -17.40
C GLN A 48 15.06 -9.33 -17.87
N VAL A 49 15.60 -8.30 -18.50
CA VAL A 49 14.83 -7.19 -19.06
C VAL A 49 14.62 -7.41 -20.55
N SER A 50 13.39 -7.19 -21.01
CA SER A 50 13.08 -7.13 -22.45
C SER A 50 12.11 -6.01 -22.75
N VAL A 51 12.22 -5.42 -23.94
CA VAL A 51 11.34 -4.38 -24.47
C VAL A 51 10.81 -4.85 -25.81
N ALA A 52 9.50 -5.11 -25.90
CA ALA A 52 8.93 -5.76 -27.08
C ALA A 52 8.97 -4.90 -28.35
N ALA A 53 8.81 -3.58 -28.22
CA ALA A 53 8.69 -2.66 -29.34
C ALA A 53 9.89 -1.70 -29.46
N PRO A 54 10.17 -1.16 -30.66
CA PRO A 54 11.14 -0.08 -30.82
C PRO A 54 10.72 1.15 -30.01
N ALA A 55 11.69 1.88 -29.44
CA ALA A 55 11.41 3.12 -28.74
C ALA A 55 10.85 4.17 -29.72
N GLN A 56 9.74 4.80 -29.36
CA GLN A 56 9.19 5.92 -30.12
C GLN A 56 9.70 7.21 -29.49
N TRP A 57 10.19 8.14 -30.29
CA TRP A 57 10.73 9.39 -29.77
C TRP A 57 10.42 10.54 -30.72
N GLN A 58 10.27 11.71 -30.12
CA GLN A 58 10.00 12.98 -30.77
C GLN A 58 10.75 14.07 -30.02
N VAL A 59 11.33 15.05 -30.73
CA VAL A 59 12.09 16.15 -30.10
C VAL A 59 11.33 17.47 -30.13
N TRP A 60 10.43 17.64 -31.11
CA TRP A 60 9.76 18.90 -31.40
C TRP A 60 8.30 18.66 -31.82
N PRO A 61 7.32 19.51 -31.45
CA PRO A 61 7.45 20.76 -30.67
C PRO A 61 7.73 20.56 -29.19
N GLU A 62 7.29 19.43 -28.62
CA GLU A 62 7.65 18.97 -27.28
C GLU A 62 8.40 17.65 -27.42
N GLY A 63 9.38 17.45 -26.55
CA GLY A 63 10.15 16.21 -26.51
C GLY A 63 9.33 15.10 -25.87
N ALA A 64 9.24 13.96 -26.53
CA ALA A 64 8.54 12.79 -26.02
C ALA A 64 9.37 11.52 -26.29
N LEU A 65 9.39 10.60 -25.33
CA LEU A 65 9.97 9.27 -25.47
C LEU A 65 8.97 8.25 -24.93
N ALA A 66 8.59 7.26 -25.73
CA ALA A 66 7.71 6.18 -25.33
C ALA A 66 8.37 4.81 -25.55
N LEU A 67 8.32 3.98 -24.51
CA LEU A 67 8.79 2.59 -24.49
C LEU A 67 7.57 1.70 -24.27
N ARG A 68 7.45 0.61 -25.03
CA ARG A 68 6.27 -0.27 -24.96
C ARG A 68 6.64 -1.74 -24.77
N GLY A 69 5.81 -2.44 -24.00
CA GLY A 69 5.94 -3.86 -23.73
C GLY A 69 7.24 -4.20 -22.98
N ILE A 70 7.53 -3.47 -21.91
CA ILE A 70 8.65 -3.77 -21.04
C ILE A 70 8.25 -4.97 -20.17
N ALA A 71 9.12 -5.98 -20.07
CA ALA A 71 8.89 -7.12 -19.20
C ALA A 71 10.16 -7.47 -18.42
N LEU A 72 9.97 -7.80 -17.14
CA LEU A 72 10.97 -8.38 -16.26
C LEU A 72 10.64 -9.86 -16.04
N THR A 73 11.60 -10.72 -16.33
CA THR A 73 11.47 -12.17 -16.19
C THR A 73 12.47 -12.68 -15.16
N GLY A 74 11.98 -13.51 -14.23
CA GLY A 74 12.79 -14.16 -13.20
C GLY A 74 13.68 -15.26 -13.78
N ALA A 75 14.60 -15.75 -12.95
CA ALA A 75 15.51 -16.84 -13.33
C ALA A 75 14.77 -18.17 -13.62
N ASP A 76 13.58 -18.34 -13.07
CA ASP A 76 12.66 -19.46 -13.30
C ASP A 76 11.85 -19.32 -14.61
N GLY A 77 12.04 -18.22 -15.36
CA GLY A 77 11.25 -17.89 -16.54
C GLY A 77 9.88 -17.28 -16.23
N GLY A 78 9.53 -17.11 -14.95
CA GLY A 78 8.30 -16.48 -14.52
C GLY A 78 8.31 -14.98 -14.79
N ARG A 79 7.16 -14.41 -15.18
CA ARG A 79 7.03 -12.96 -15.36
C ARG A 79 6.89 -12.29 -13.99
N LEU A 80 7.85 -11.46 -13.64
CA LEU A 80 7.91 -10.73 -12.37
C LEU A 80 7.26 -9.36 -12.47
N ALA A 81 7.50 -8.66 -13.58
CA ALA A 81 6.82 -7.40 -13.87
C ALA A 81 6.58 -7.23 -15.37
N ALA A 82 5.57 -6.46 -15.72
CA ALA A 82 5.36 -5.97 -17.07
C ALA A 82 4.82 -4.54 -17.04
N VAL A 83 5.17 -3.77 -18.05
CA VAL A 83 4.65 -2.42 -18.27
C VAL A 83 4.24 -2.31 -19.74
N GLU A 84 3.00 -1.96 -19.98
CA GLU A 84 2.48 -1.81 -21.34
C GLU A 84 3.14 -0.62 -22.03
N GLU A 85 3.25 0.52 -21.34
CA GLU A 85 3.86 1.73 -21.86
C GLU A 85 4.48 2.60 -20.76
N ILE A 86 5.68 3.11 -21.02
CA ILE A 86 6.30 4.21 -20.28
C ILE A 86 6.48 5.36 -21.27
N ALA A 87 5.83 6.49 -21.02
CA ALA A 87 6.01 7.71 -21.81
C ALA A 87 6.62 8.81 -20.95
N ILE A 88 7.58 9.53 -21.51
CA ILE A 88 8.30 10.62 -20.86
C ILE A 88 8.15 11.84 -21.74
N GLU A 89 7.59 12.91 -21.20
CA GLU A 89 7.48 14.22 -21.85
C GLU A 89 8.49 15.18 -21.23
N PHE A 90 9.19 15.94 -22.07
CA PHE A 90 10.24 16.85 -21.66
C PHE A 90 10.36 18.04 -22.61
N ALA A 91 10.82 19.17 -22.09
CA ALA A 91 11.24 20.28 -22.94
C ALA A 91 12.74 20.10 -23.27
N PRO A 92 13.17 20.09 -24.55
CA PRO A 92 14.58 19.87 -24.90
C PRO A 92 15.56 20.81 -24.18
N ARG A 93 15.16 22.05 -23.95
CA ARG A 93 15.96 23.04 -23.19
C ARG A 93 16.14 22.69 -21.71
N GLU A 94 15.18 21.97 -21.13
CA GLU A 94 15.16 21.62 -19.71
C GLU A 94 15.94 20.33 -19.41
N LEU A 95 16.12 19.46 -20.41
CA LEU A 95 17.06 18.34 -20.32
C LEU A 95 18.53 18.79 -20.24
N LEU A 96 18.84 19.99 -20.73
CA LEU A 96 20.18 20.57 -20.67
C LEU A 96 20.45 21.32 -19.36
N ALA A 97 19.46 21.45 -18.48
CA ALA A 97 19.65 22.05 -17.16
C ALA A 97 20.43 21.11 -16.23
N ALA A 98 21.06 21.68 -15.20
CA ALA A 98 21.73 20.93 -14.13
C ALA A 98 21.03 21.25 -12.79
N PRO A 99 20.19 20.35 -12.24
CA PRO A 99 19.83 19.03 -12.74
C PRO A 99 18.85 19.05 -13.94
N PRO A 100 18.82 17.99 -14.77
CA PRO A 100 17.86 17.89 -15.86
C PRO A 100 16.43 17.79 -15.32
N ARG A 101 15.47 18.37 -16.06
CA ARG A 101 14.05 18.33 -15.71
C ARG A 101 13.22 17.59 -16.74
N ILE A 102 12.43 16.65 -16.25
CA ILE A 102 11.42 15.89 -16.97
C ILE A 102 10.07 16.48 -16.60
N ASN A 103 9.21 16.77 -17.58
CA ASN A 103 7.92 17.40 -17.31
C ASN A 103 6.93 16.39 -16.74
N LEU A 104 6.83 15.24 -17.39
CA LEU A 104 5.84 14.22 -17.09
C LEU A 104 6.37 12.83 -17.40
N VAL A 105 6.20 11.91 -16.46
CA VAL A 105 6.42 10.47 -16.64
C VAL A 105 5.07 9.78 -16.52
N LYS A 106 4.61 9.14 -17.59
CA LYS A 106 3.40 8.31 -17.62
C LYS A 106 3.80 6.85 -17.65
N VAL A 107 3.22 6.04 -16.77
CA VAL A 107 3.38 4.59 -16.73
C VAL A 107 1.98 3.99 -16.85
N ARG A 108 1.78 3.11 -17.82
CA ARG A 108 0.48 2.48 -18.07
C ARG A 108 0.59 0.95 -18.05
N GLY A 109 -0.41 0.31 -17.46
CA GLY A 109 -0.55 -1.15 -17.50
C GLY A 109 0.57 -1.85 -16.73
N LEU A 110 1.05 -1.25 -15.64
CA LEU A 110 2.05 -1.88 -14.77
C LEU A 110 1.41 -3.11 -14.13
N ARG A 111 2.03 -4.27 -14.27
CA ARG A 111 1.67 -5.50 -13.56
C ARG A 111 2.90 -5.96 -12.81
N LEU A 112 2.80 -6.06 -11.50
CA LEU A 112 3.90 -6.43 -10.62
C LEU A 112 3.50 -7.63 -9.78
N ARG A 113 4.32 -8.67 -9.77
CA ARG A 113 4.19 -9.80 -8.86
C ARG A 113 5.23 -9.68 -7.76
N VAL A 114 4.77 -9.74 -6.52
CA VAL A 114 5.59 -9.68 -5.31
C VAL A 114 5.37 -10.97 -4.52
N ASP A 115 6.40 -11.80 -4.46
CA ASP A 115 6.39 -13.01 -3.64
C ASP A 115 7.14 -12.72 -2.35
N VAL A 116 6.60 -13.16 -1.21
CA VAL A 116 7.25 -13.01 0.09
C VAL A 116 7.96 -14.32 0.46
N ASP A 117 9.26 -14.25 0.73
CA ASP A 117 10.08 -15.42 1.04
C ASP A 117 9.80 -15.99 2.45
N ALA A 118 10.46 -17.10 2.77
CA ALA A 118 10.35 -17.76 4.07
C ALA A 118 10.82 -16.89 5.25
N GLN A 119 11.59 -15.84 5.00
CA GLN A 119 12.09 -14.87 5.98
C GLN A 119 11.17 -13.65 6.09
N GLY A 120 10.14 -13.53 5.24
CA GLY A 120 9.22 -12.40 5.21
C GLY A 120 9.74 -11.23 4.37
N ARG A 121 10.76 -11.45 3.53
CA ARG A 121 11.32 -10.44 2.64
C ARG A 121 10.60 -10.50 1.29
N PRO A 122 10.12 -9.37 0.75
CA PRO A 122 9.49 -9.33 -0.56
C PRO A 122 10.54 -9.42 -1.67
N SER A 123 10.25 -10.21 -2.71
CA SER A 123 11.17 -10.54 -3.81
C SER A 123 11.69 -9.31 -4.57
N VAL A 124 10.92 -8.22 -4.61
CA VAL A 124 11.29 -6.97 -5.28
C VAL A 124 12.55 -6.31 -4.71
N LEU A 125 12.87 -6.55 -3.44
CA LEU A 125 14.06 -5.95 -2.80
C LEU A 125 15.36 -6.55 -3.34
N ASP A 126 15.29 -7.79 -3.81
CA ASP A 126 16.46 -8.49 -4.33
C ASP A 126 16.69 -8.18 -5.82
N TRP A 127 15.78 -7.48 -6.50
CA TRP A 127 15.92 -7.22 -7.93
C TRP A 127 16.99 -6.19 -8.25
N LEU A 128 17.29 -5.29 -7.31
CA LEU A 128 18.25 -4.20 -7.52
C LEU A 128 19.67 -4.71 -7.25
N LEU A 129 20.53 -4.60 -8.26
CA LEU A 129 21.96 -4.77 -8.06
C LEU A 129 22.49 -3.64 -7.16
N PRO A 130 23.42 -3.93 -6.23
CA PRO A 130 24.08 -2.90 -5.44
C PRO A 130 24.61 -1.81 -6.37
N ALA A 131 24.31 -0.54 -6.07
CA ALA A 131 24.90 0.54 -6.84
C ALA A 131 26.44 0.42 -6.72
N PRO A 132 27.19 0.52 -7.83
CA PRO A 132 28.65 0.57 -7.73
C PRO A 132 29.01 1.71 -6.79
N SER A 133 29.81 1.40 -5.75
CA SER A 133 30.21 2.35 -4.72
C SER A 133 30.69 3.64 -5.36
N ALA A 134 30.00 4.74 -5.07
CA ALA A 134 30.29 6.05 -5.62
C ALA A 134 31.57 6.63 -4.96
N GLU A 135 32.74 6.17 -5.39
CA GLU A 135 34.05 6.76 -5.07
C GLU A 135 34.52 7.76 -6.15
N ALA A 136 33.68 8.16 -7.09
CA ALA A 136 34.03 9.14 -8.11
C ALA A 136 33.21 10.43 -7.97
N ASP A 137 33.91 11.52 -7.66
CA ASP A 137 33.45 12.91 -7.74
C ASP A 137 32.61 13.15 -9.01
N GLY A 138 31.37 13.61 -8.82
CA GLY A 138 30.46 13.96 -9.91
C GLY A 138 29.17 13.15 -9.97
N GLY A 139 28.54 12.88 -8.82
CA GLY A 139 27.23 12.21 -8.75
C GLY A 139 26.24 12.86 -9.71
N LEU A 140 25.80 12.11 -10.72
CA LEU A 140 24.75 12.52 -11.65
C LEU A 140 23.52 12.90 -10.82
N ALA A 141 23.22 14.20 -10.79
CA ALA A 141 22.07 14.71 -10.07
C ALA A 141 20.80 14.05 -10.64
N LEU A 142 20.00 13.44 -9.77
CA LEU A 142 18.75 12.80 -10.17
C LEU A 142 17.86 13.81 -10.90
N PRO A 143 17.21 13.41 -12.01
CA PRO A 143 16.34 14.31 -12.75
C PRO A 143 15.18 14.76 -11.87
N ARG A 144 14.80 16.03 -11.99
CA ARG A 144 13.56 16.53 -11.38
C ARG A 144 12.39 16.11 -12.26
N ILE A 145 11.39 15.46 -11.68
CA ILE A 145 10.19 15.03 -12.42
C ILE A 145 9.04 15.95 -12.02
N GLY A 146 8.48 16.69 -12.97
CA GLY A 146 7.38 17.63 -12.72
C GLY A 146 6.09 16.92 -12.31
N ARG A 147 5.79 15.79 -12.93
CA ARG A 147 4.64 14.94 -12.61
C ARG A 147 4.91 13.48 -12.97
N LEU A 148 4.41 12.56 -12.16
CA LEU A 148 4.31 11.14 -12.40
C LEU A 148 2.83 10.78 -12.49
N GLU A 149 2.44 10.07 -13.53
CA GLU A 149 1.10 9.52 -13.71
C GLU A 149 1.24 8.02 -13.89
N LEU A 150 0.53 7.26 -13.08
CA LEU A 150 0.42 5.81 -13.17
C LEU A 150 -1.04 5.47 -13.45
N ALA A 151 -1.28 4.72 -14.51
CA ALA A 151 -2.62 4.31 -14.94
C ALA A 151 -2.68 2.79 -15.07
N ASP A 152 -3.80 2.21 -14.65
CA ASP A 152 -4.09 0.78 -14.77
C ASP A 152 -2.97 -0.10 -14.20
N ALA A 153 -2.48 0.26 -13.00
CA ALA A 153 -1.45 -0.53 -12.34
C ALA A 153 -2.05 -1.63 -11.47
N GLU A 154 -1.34 -2.74 -11.37
CA GLU A 154 -1.74 -3.93 -10.65
C GLU A 154 -0.53 -4.53 -9.94
N VAL A 155 -0.70 -4.83 -8.66
CA VAL A 155 0.30 -5.48 -7.82
C VAL A 155 -0.34 -6.70 -7.19
N GLU A 156 0.18 -7.88 -7.50
CA GLU A 156 -0.18 -9.13 -6.86
C GLU A 156 0.86 -9.44 -5.78
N LEU A 157 0.40 -9.64 -4.56
CA LEU A 157 1.22 -10.04 -3.42
C LEU A 157 0.79 -11.43 -2.95
N GLU A 158 1.75 -12.35 -2.89
CA GLU A 158 1.57 -13.69 -2.35
C GLU A 158 2.50 -13.92 -1.15
N ASP A 159 1.92 -14.10 0.03
CA ASP A 159 2.62 -14.48 1.25
C ASP A 159 2.15 -15.86 1.72
N PRO A 160 2.87 -16.93 1.33
CA PRO A 160 2.48 -18.30 1.67
C PRO A 160 2.61 -18.58 3.18
N ARG A 161 3.44 -17.84 3.91
CA ARG A 161 3.62 -18.06 5.36
C ARG A 161 2.38 -17.64 6.14
N ARG A 162 1.74 -16.55 5.71
CA ARG A 162 0.52 -16.02 6.33
C ARG A 162 -0.75 -16.50 5.63
N GLY A 163 -0.63 -17.25 4.53
CA GLY A 163 -1.76 -17.62 3.69
C GLY A 163 -2.47 -16.40 3.09
N VAL A 164 -1.74 -15.31 2.88
CA VAL A 164 -2.29 -14.05 2.39
C VAL A 164 -2.06 -13.96 0.90
N ARG A 165 -3.14 -13.70 0.17
CA ARG A 165 -3.10 -13.32 -1.25
C ARG A 165 -3.89 -12.04 -1.43
N LEU A 166 -3.20 -11.03 -1.96
CA LEU A 166 -3.70 -9.68 -2.11
C LEU A 166 -3.46 -9.23 -3.55
N ARG A 167 -4.49 -8.70 -4.20
CA ARG A 167 -4.38 -8.04 -5.49
C ARG A 167 -4.74 -6.58 -5.34
N LEU A 168 -3.74 -5.70 -5.47
CA LEU A 168 -3.90 -4.26 -5.42
C LEU A 168 -3.99 -3.71 -6.83
N THR A 169 -5.11 -3.09 -7.17
CA THR A 169 -5.29 -2.34 -8.41
C THR A 169 -5.20 -0.85 -8.11
N LEU A 170 -4.47 -0.10 -8.93
CA LEU A 170 -4.37 1.34 -8.89
C LEU A 170 -4.81 1.89 -10.25
N PRO A 171 -6.11 2.18 -10.43
CA PRO A 171 -6.61 2.71 -11.71
C PRO A 171 -5.93 4.02 -12.09
N ALA A 172 -5.69 4.88 -11.10
CA ALA A 172 -5.03 6.15 -11.29
C ALA A 172 -4.21 6.54 -10.05
N LEU A 173 -2.98 6.96 -10.29
CA LEU A 173 -2.14 7.64 -9.32
C LEU A 173 -1.44 8.80 -10.01
N THR A 174 -1.47 9.97 -9.39
CA THR A 174 -0.76 11.15 -9.87
C THR A 174 0.07 11.72 -8.75
N ALA A 175 1.36 11.96 -8.97
CA ALA A 175 2.27 12.55 -8.00
C ALA A 175 3.06 13.68 -8.65
N GLY A 176 3.23 14.81 -7.98
CA GLY A 176 4.17 15.84 -8.44
C GLY A 176 4.10 17.16 -7.70
N PRO A 177 5.17 17.98 -7.76
CA PRO A 177 6.50 17.66 -8.30
C PRO A 177 7.27 16.63 -7.47
N LEU A 178 8.15 15.88 -8.14
CA LEU A 178 9.09 14.91 -7.57
C LEU A 178 10.50 15.49 -7.73
N ALA A 179 10.90 16.31 -6.77
CA ALA A 179 12.23 16.89 -6.68
C ALA A 179 12.62 17.08 -5.20
N PRO A 180 13.90 16.87 -4.83
CA PRO A 180 14.36 17.11 -3.48
C PRO A 180 14.06 18.54 -3.01
N GLY A 181 13.44 18.67 -1.84
CA GLY A 181 13.03 19.92 -1.22
C GLY A 181 11.72 20.51 -1.73
N GLU A 182 11.17 20.05 -2.86
CA GLU A 182 9.92 20.57 -3.41
C GLU A 182 8.71 19.83 -2.79
N ALA A 183 7.69 20.60 -2.39
CA ALA A 183 6.43 20.03 -1.93
C ALA A 183 5.61 19.56 -3.12
N GLY A 184 5.16 18.31 -3.07
CA GLY A 184 4.30 17.68 -4.06
C GLY A 184 2.96 17.24 -3.49
N ARG A 185 2.06 16.86 -4.40
CA ARG A 185 0.77 16.26 -4.06
C ARG A 185 0.67 14.89 -4.73
N LEU A 186 0.25 13.91 -3.96
CA LEU A 186 -0.09 12.57 -4.41
C LEU A 186 -1.61 12.42 -4.36
N GLU A 187 -2.21 12.05 -5.48
CA GLU A 187 -3.61 11.64 -5.56
C GLU A 187 -3.64 10.18 -6.00
N LEU A 188 -4.47 9.38 -5.34
CA LEU A 188 -4.46 7.94 -5.52
C LEU A 188 -5.90 7.40 -5.49
N GLN A 189 -6.17 6.49 -6.41
CA GLN A 189 -7.32 5.59 -6.36
C GLN A 189 -6.76 4.17 -6.36
N ALA A 190 -7.19 3.38 -5.38
CA ALA A 190 -6.76 2.01 -5.22
C ALA A 190 -7.93 1.12 -4.85
N ALA A 191 -7.90 -0.12 -5.32
CA ALA A 191 -8.75 -1.19 -4.82
C ALA A 191 -7.90 -2.42 -4.48
N ALA A 192 -8.00 -2.88 -3.24
CA ALA A 192 -7.36 -4.07 -2.71
C ALA A 192 -8.38 -5.20 -2.67
N GLU A 193 -8.17 -6.22 -3.49
CA GLU A 193 -8.89 -7.49 -3.42
C GLU A 193 -8.11 -8.45 -2.51
N LEU A 194 -8.70 -8.75 -1.36
CA LEU A 194 -8.24 -9.76 -0.42
C LEU A 194 -8.87 -11.10 -0.84
N GLN A 195 -8.07 -12.16 -0.91
CA GLN A 195 -8.57 -13.49 -1.26
C GLN A 195 -8.56 -14.45 -0.08
N ALA A 196 -7.60 -14.31 0.85
CA ALA A 196 -7.51 -15.10 2.07
C ALA A 196 -6.73 -14.35 3.17
N PRO A 197 -7.01 -14.61 4.47
CA PRO A 197 -8.09 -15.45 5.00
C PRO A 197 -9.47 -14.77 4.96
N VAL A 198 -9.49 -13.46 4.70
CA VAL A 198 -10.72 -12.69 4.47
C VAL A 198 -10.80 -12.45 2.97
N THR A 199 -11.93 -12.76 2.34
CA THR A 199 -12.17 -12.39 0.95
C THR A 199 -12.85 -11.03 0.92
N GLY A 200 -12.52 -10.14 0.00
CA GLY A 200 -13.21 -8.85 -0.08
C GLY A 200 -12.52 -7.84 -0.97
N VAL A 201 -13.21 -6.75 -1.28
CA VAL A 201 -12.68 -5.62 -2.03
C VAL A 201 -12.74 -4.39 -1.15
N LEU A 202 -11.58 -3.82 -0.84
CA LEU A 202 -11.43 -2.53 -0.18
C LEU A 202 -11.04 -1.49 -1.21
N ARG A 203 -11.79 -0.39 -1.29
CA ARG A 203 -11.53 0.75 -2.16
C ARG A 203 -11.04 1.91 -1.31
N LEU A 204 -10.01 2.59 -1.82
CA LEU A 204 -9.40 3.75 -1.22
C LEU A 204 -9.25 4.84 -2.27
N ALA A 205 -9.75 6.03 -1.99
CA ALA A 205 -9.55 7.20 -2.83
C ALA A 205 -9.12 8.37 -1.95
N GLY A 206 -7.99 9.00 -2.26
CA GLY A 206 -7.49 10.07 -1.40
C GLY A 206 -6.38 10.90 -2.03
N ALA A 207 -6.03 11.96 -1.32
CA ALA A 207 -4.90 12.81 -1.65
C ALA A 207 -4.06 13.07 -0.40
N MET A 208 -2.76 13.23 -0.60
CA MET A 208 -1.81 13.64 0.45
C MET A 208 -0.80 14.62 -0.13
N ALA A 209 -0.35 15.55 0.71
CA ALA A 209 0.84 16.33 0.41
C ALA A 209 2.07 15.52 0.81
N TYR A 210 3.16 15.67 0.07
CA TYR A 210 4.44 15.10 0.44
C TYR A 210 5.58 16.08 0.16
N GLN A 211 6.72 15.86 0.82
CA GLN A 211 7.97 16.54 0.54
C GLN A 211 9.09 15.54 0.76
N ALA A 212 9.92 15.32 -0.26
CA ALA A 212 11.11 14.50 -0.15
C ALA A 212 12.33 15.41 -0.09
N ASP A 213 13.24 15.21 0.85
CA ASP A 213 14.51 15.92 0.95
C ASP A 213 15.66 14.94 1.31
N GLU A 214 16.84 15.47 1.59
CA GLU A 214 18.00 14.66 2.00
C GLU A 214 17.78 13.88 3.31
N ARG A 215 16.82 14.30 4.13
CA ARG A 215 16.47 13.64 5.40
C ARG A 215 15.41 12.56 5.21
N GLY A 216 14.75 12.51 4.05
CA GLY A 216 13.81 11.48 3.68
C GLY A 216 12.47 12.02 3.18
N LEU A 217 11.42 11.23 3.32
CA LEU A 217 10.07 11.52 2.84
C LEU A 217 9.18 11.98 3.99
N ARG A 218 8.56 13.15 3.84
CA ARG A 218 7.51 13.65 4.75
C ARG A 218 6.17 13.58 4.03
N LEU A 219 5.17 13.02 4.68
CA LEU A 219 3.78 13.00 4.23
C LEU A 219 2.94 13.88 5.16
N GLN A 220 1.98 14.62 4.60
CA GLN A 220 1.13 15.53 5.34
C GLN A 220 -0.31 15.45 4.84
N ALA A 221 -1.24 15.54 5.79
CA ALA A 221 -2.67 15.73 5.54
C ALA A 221 -3.25 14.74 4.51
N LEU A 222 -3.02 13.45 4.73
CA LEU A 222 -3.77 12.43 3.98
C LEU A 222 -5.22 12.46 4.43
N SER A 223 -6.12 12.57 3.47
CA SER A 223 -7.53 12.26 3.65
C SER A 223 -7.92 11.27 2.56
N ALA A 224 -8.40 10.11 2.97
CA ALA A 224 -8.91 9.11 2.05
C ALA A 224 -10.29 8.60 2.48
N GLU A 225 -11.11 8.31 1.50
CA GLU A 225 -12.39 7.62 1.70
C GLU A 225 -12.17 6.12 1.53
N LEU A 226 -12.79 5.36 2.41
CA LEU A 226 -12.77 3.91 2.43
C LEU A 226 -14.17 3.39 2.10
N GLY A 227 -14.28 2.42 1.21
CA GLY A 227 -15.50 1.67 0.98
C GLY A 227 -15.18 0.23 0.59
N GLY A 228 -16.12 -0.69 0.69
CA GLY A 228 -15.82 -2.06 0.30
C GLY A 228 -16.81 -3.11 0.75
N GLU A 229 -16.57 -4.33 0.29
CA GLU A 229 -17.30 -5.53 0.68
C GLU A 229 -16.28 -6.54 1.20
N LEU A 230 -16.61 -7.20 2.30
CA LEU A 230 -15.82 -8.22 2.96
C LEU A 230 -16.65 -9.51 3.02
N SER A 231 -15.97 -10.65 3.12
CA SER A 231 -16.56 -11.97 3.21
C SER A 231 -17.52 -12.05 4.38
N GLY A 232 -18.57 -12.86 4.24
CA GLY A 232 -19.61 -12.95 5.24
C GLY A 232 -20.60 -11.81 5.26
N GLY A 233 -20.81 -11.15 4.11
CA GLY A 233 -21.85 -10.14 3.93
C GLY A 233 -21.59 -8.83 4.68
N TRP A 234 -20.33 -8.60 5.08
CA TRP A 234 -19.91 -7.33 5.66
C TRP A 234 -19.65 -6.32 4.55
N ARG A 235 -20.16 -5.11 4.72
CA ARG A 235 -19.99 -3.99 3.80
C ARG A 235 -19.54 -2.78 4.59
N MET A 236 -18.52 -2.10 4.08
CA MET A 236 -18.11 -0.80 4.60
C MET A 236 -18.87 0.28 3.83
N ASP A 237 -19.88 0.85 4.50
CA ASP A 237 -20.82 1.84 3.92
C ASP A 237 -20.21 3.23 3.81
N GLY A 238 -19.11 3.44 4.54
CA GLY A 238 -18.31 4.63 4.48
C GLY A 238 -17.26 4.59 5.57
N GLY A 239 -16.02 4.84 5.19
CA GLY A 239 -14.94 5.08 6.12
C GLY A 239 -14.10 6.26 5.69
N ARG A 240 -13.37 6.82 6.64
CA ARG A 240 -12.42 7.89 6.43
C ARG A 240 -11.11 7.50 7.08
N LEU A 241 -10.06 7.56 6.28
CA LEU A 241 -8.68 7.50 6.75
C LEU A 241 -8.14 8.92 6.78
N THR A 242 -7.64 9.35 7.93
CA THR A 242 -6.91 10.60 8.08
C THR A 242 -5.51 10.31 8.59
N LEU A 243 -4.51 10.95 7.99
CA LEU A 243 -3.16 10.97 8.54
C LEU A 243 -2.68 12.42 8.61
N GLY A 244 -2.24 12.81 9.81
CA GLY A 244 -1.80 14.16 10.10
C GLY A 244 -0.44 14.40 9.47
N GLN A 245 0.57 13.70 9.97
CA GLN A 245 1.93 13.78 9.46
C GLN A 245 2.63 12.42 9.61
N ALA A 246 3.44 12.07 8.61
CA ALA A 246 4.41 11.00 8.70
C ALA A 246 5.77 11.45 8.15
N GLY A 247 6.85 10.89 8.66
CA GLY A 247 8.22 11.09 8.22
C GLY A 247 8.94 9.76 8.13
N PHE A 248 9.67 9.54 7.04
CA PHE A 248 10.45 8.34 6.76
C PHE A 248 11.86 8.75 6.37
N GLY A 249 12.82 8.54 7.28
CA GLY A 249 14.25 8.70 7.06
C GLY A 249 14.95 7.34 6.91
N THR A 250 16.29 7.35 6.88
CA THR A 250 17.10 6.13 6.75
C THR A 250 16.95 5.19 7.93
N ASP A 251 16.93 5.75 9.15
CA ASP A 251 16.97 4.98 10.41
C ASP A 251 15.76 5.26 11.31
N GLU A 252 14.87 6.15 10.87
CA GLU A 252 13.74 6.61 11.66
C GLU A 252 12.48 6.67 10.79
N ALA A 253 11.37 6.17 11.35
CA ALA A 253 10.04 6.41 10.81
C ALA A 253 9.18 6.96 11.93
N VAL A 254 8.43 8.03 11.68
CA VAL A 254 7.53 8.64 12.66
C VAL A 254 6.20 8.92 11.99
N LEU A 255 5.12 8.65 12.69
CA LEU A 255 3.75 8.89 12.31
C LEU A 255 3.07 9.56 13.50
N GLN A 256 2.68 10.82 13.35
CA GLN A 256 2.18 11.64 14.46
C GLN A 256 0.67 11.60 14.63
N THR A 257 -0.07 11.16 13.62
CA THR A 257 -1.52 10.90 13.78
C THR A 257 -1.97 10.04 12.62
N LEU A 258 -2.65 8.95 12.91
CA LEU A 258 -3.43 8.16 11.95
C LEU A 258 -4.78 7.87 12.59
N ALA A 259 -5.88 8.26 11.95
CA ALA A 259 -7.21 7.87 12.39
C ALA A 259 -7.97 7.19 11.26
N VAL A 260 -8.65 6.10 11.59
CA VAL A 260 -9.56 5.36 10.74
C VAL A 260 -10.92 5.44 11.40
N ASP A 261 -11.88 6.03 10.71
CA ASP A 261 -13.29 5.97 11.04
C ASP A 261 -13.96 5.04 10.02
N ALA A 262 -14.72 4.04 10.44
CA ALA A 262 -15.42 3.15 9.53
C ALA A 262 -16.78 2.72 10.09
N ALA A 263 -17.80 2.78 9.24
CA ALA A 263 -19.09 2.17 9.49
C ALA A 263 -19.21 0.87 8.68
N LEU A 264 -19.37 -0.25 9.38
CA LEU A 264 -19.51 -1.57 8.82
C LEU A 264 -20.97 -2.02 8.99
N ALA A 265 -21.64 -2.36 7.91
CA ALA A 265 -22.93 -3.06 7.94
C ALA A 265 -22.67 -4.56 7.72
N GLY A 266 -23.22 -5.43 8.55
CA GLY A 266 -23.06 -6.88 8.37
C GLY A 266 -24.29 -7.67 8.79
N PRO A 267 -24.22 -9.01 8.77
CA PRO A 267 -25.28 -9.89 9.24
C PRO A 267 -25.69 -9.63 10.70
N TRP A 268 -24.84 -8.95 11.45
CA TRP A 268 -25.00 -8.59 12.86
C TRP A 268 -25.43 -7.13 13.06
N GLY A 269 -25.95 -6.52 11.99
CA GLY A 269 -26.29 -5.11 11.98
C GLY A 269 -25.05 -4.21 11.89
N PRO A 270 -25.24 -2.91 12.18
CA PRO A 270 -24.19 -1.91 12.03
C PRO A 270 -23.18 -1.97 13.19
N VAL A 271 -21.90 -1.87 12.83
CA VAL A 271 -20.76 -1.72 13.73
C VAL A 271 -19.99 -0.48 13.33
N ALA A 272 -19.80 0.44 14.26
CA ALA A 272 -18.90 1.58 14.08
C ALA A 272 -17.54 1.22 14.69
N VAL A 273 -16.48 1.41 13.92
CA VAL A 273 -15.10 1.23 14.34
C VAL A 273 -14.39 2.57 14.18
N ASN A 274 -13.77 3.04 15.24
CA ASN A 274 -12.84 4.16 15.18
C ASN A 274 -11.51 3.69 15.77
N ALA A 275 -10.43 3.88 15.03
CA ALA A 275 -9.07 3.60 15.50
C ALA A 275 -8.23 4.85 15.31
N LYS A 276 -7.44 5.21 16.31
CA LYS A 276 -6.56 6.36 16.28
C LYS A 276 -5.20 5.96 16.83
N ALA A 277 -4.14 6.10 16.04
CA ALA A 277 -2.78 6.13 16.52
C ALA A 277 -2.39 7.59 16.76
N ASP A 278 -2.07 7.93 18.01
CA ASP A 278 -1.59 9.26 18.40
C ASP A 278 -0.11 9.44 18.09
N GLU A 279 0.66 8.36 18.15
CA GLU A 279 2.04 8.36 17.71
C GLU A 279 2.43 6.92 17.36
N ALA A 280 3.11 6.71 16.24
CA ALA A 280 3.74 5.45 15.92
C ALA A 280 5.08 5.73 15.26
N GLY A 281 6.13 5.04 15.65
CA GLY A 281 7.43 5.25 15.08
C GLY A 281 8.36 4.07 15.26
N ARG A 282 9.42 4.07 14.47
CA ARG A 282 10.53 3.13 14.56
C ARG A 282 11.79 3.92 14.77
N ASN A 283 12.59 3.50 15.75
CA ASN A 283 13.95 3.97 15.94
C ASN A 283 14.90 2.78 16.13
N ALA A 284 16.14 3.05 16.53
CA ALA A 284 17.15 2.01 16.80
C ALA A 284 16.73 0.98 17.86
N ALA A 285 15.85 1.35 18.80
CA ALA A 285 15.33 0.45 19.83
C ALA A 285 14.13 -0.40 19.36
N GLY A 286 13.60 -0.14 18.16
CA GLY A 286 12.49 -0.89 17.57
C GLY A 286 11.25 -0.03 17.32
N TRP A 287 10.11 -0.70 17.16
CA TRP A 287 8.82 -0.06 16.94
C TRP A 287 8.18 0.37 18.26
N ARG A 288 7.58 1.55 18.24
CA ARG A 288 6.71 2.06 19.29
C ARG A 288 5.44 2.61 18.67
N ALA A 289 4.32 2.44 19.35
CA ALA A 289 3.06 3.05 18.95
C ALA A 289 2.16 3.25 20.16
N GLY A 290 1.28 4.23 20.09
CA GLY A 290 0.29 4.48 21.11
C GLY A 290 -0.99 5.00 20.46
N GLY A 291 -2.13 4.63 21.03
CA GLY A 291 -3.39 5.07 20.47
C GLY A 291 -4.62 4.56 21.20
N THR A 292 -5.75 4.77 20.55
CA THR A 292 -7.07 4.35 21.01
C THR A 292 -7.79 3.58 19.89
N LEU A 293 -8.58 2.59 20.28
CA LEU A 293 -9.51 1.87 19.41
C LEU A 293 -10.87 1.89 20.09
N SER A 294 -11.90 2.25 19.36
CA SER A 294 -13.27 2.20 19.83
C SER A 294 -14.14 1.40 18.87
N LEU A 295 -15.05 0.63 19.47
CA LEU A 295 -16.00 -0.21 18.75
C LEU A 295 -17.37 0.01 19.38
N ALA A 296 -18.35 0.34 18.54
CA ALA A 296 -19.74 0.43 18.95
C ALA A 296 -20.58 -0.53 18.09
N ALA A 297 -21.26 -1.46 18.75
CA ALA A 297 -22.12 -2.44 18.10
C ALA A 297 -23.49 -2.45 18.80
N ALA A 298 -24.45 -1.71 18.22
CA ALA A 298 -25.76 -1.49 18.81
C ALA A 298 -26.54 -2.80 19.02
N GLN A 299 -26.37 -3.79 18.12
CA GLN A 299 -27.01 -5.10 18.27
C GLN A 299 -26.62 -5.80 19.57
N PHE A 300 -25.37 -5.63 20.02
CA PHE A 300 -24.87 -6.24 21.24
C PHE A 300 -24.99 -5.31 22.46
N ASP A 301 -25.47 -4.08 22.28
CA ASP A 301 -25.41 -3.02 23.30
C ASP A 301 -23.98 -2.93 23.87
N ALA A 302 -23.02 -2.85 22.93
CA ALA A 302 -21.60 -2.85 23.21
C ALA A 302 -20.99 -1.53 22.77
N GLU A 303 -20.28 -0.88 23.69
CA GLU A 303 -19.39 0.24 23.42
C GLU A 303 -18.07 -0.08 24.11
N LEU A 304 -17.01 -0.27 23.34
CA LEU A 304 -15.68 -0.61 23.84
C LEU A 304 -14.72 0.48 23.43
N ARG A 305 -13.82 0.84 24.34
CA ARG A 305 -12.69 1.72 24.11
C ARG A 305 -11.45 1.03 24.64
N ALA A 306 -10.41 0.97 23.85
CA ALA A 306 -9.16 0.35 24.20
C ALA A 306 -8.04 1.35 23.97
N GLY A 307 -7.25 1.64 25.00
CA GLY A 307 -5.96 2.29 24.85
C GLY A 307 -4.90 1.23 24.57
N TYR A 308 -3.95 1.52 23.68
CA TYR A 308 -2.88 0.59 23.37
C TYR A 308 -1.50 1.25 23.37
N GLY A 309 -0.49 0.44 23.66
CA GLY A 309 0.93 0.73 23.54
C GLY A 309 1.64 -0.42 22.83
N LEU A 310 2.54 -0.10 21.91
CA LEU A 310 3.49 -1.05 21.32
C LEU A 310 4.87 -0.69 21.85
N GLY A 311 5.58 -1.67 22.42
CA GLY A 311 6.96 -1.54 22.86
C GLY A 311 7.61 -2.92 22.94
N ASP A 312 8.88 -3.01 22.57
CA ASP A 312 9.69 -4.25 22.68
C ASP A 312 9.03 -5.49 22.05
N GLY A 313 8.26 -5.28 20.97
CA GLY A 313 7.56 -6.36 20.24
C GLY A 313 6.29 -6.87 20.92
N VAL A 314 5.78 -6.16 21.94
CA VAL A 314 4.52 -6.46 22.62
C VAL A 314 3.55 -5.30 22.43
N LEU A 315 2.35 -5.61 21.98
CA LEU A 315 1.22 -4.69 21.90
C LEU A 315 0.32 -4.94 23.11
N ASP A 316 0.23 -4.01 24.05
CA ASP A 316 -0.60 -4.15 25.25
C ASP A 316 -1.50 -2.94 25.48
N GLY A 317 -2.42 -3.06 26.42
CA GLY A 317 -3.38 -2.00 26.64
C GLY A 317 -4.39 -2.25 27.73
N THR A 318 -5.28 -1.26 27.87
CA THR A 318 -6.49 -1.37 28.69
C THR A 318 -7.70 -1.37 27.79
N VAL A 319 -8.79 -1.93 28.29
CA VAL A 319 -10.12 -1.79 27.69
C VAL A 319 -11.10 -1.28 28.74
N ASP A 320 -11.99 -0.41 28.35
CA ASP A 320 -13.11 0.11 29.13
C ASP A 320 -14.35 0.24 28.25
N GLY A 321 -15.53 0.20 28.85
CA GLY A 321 -16.78 0.33 28.11
C GLY A 321 -17.96 -0.36 28.77
N SER A 322 -18.90 -0.81 27.94
CA SER A 322 -20.05 -1.60 28.36
C SER A 322 -20.39 -2.71 27.38
N LEU A 323 -20.94 -3.80 27.90
CA LEU A 323 -21.48 -4.92 27.14
C LEU A 323 -22.84 -5.31 27.73
N ALA A 324 -23.89 -5.34 26.90
CA ALA A 324 -25.25 -5.66 27.33
C ALA A 324 -25.69 -4.81 28.55
N GLY A 325 -25.40 -3.52 28.50
CA GLY A 325 -25.74 -2.54 29.53
C GLY A 325 -24.93 -2.66 30.83
N SER A 326 -23.88 -3.48 30.85
CA SER A 326 -23.04 -3.70 32.04
C SER A 326 -21.63 -3.17 31.83
N PRO A 327 -21.03 -2.48 32.82
CA PRO A 327 -19.65 -2.00 32.71
C PRO A 327 -18.67 -3.13 32.42
N LEU A 328 -17.75 -2.88 31.51
CA LEU A 328 -16.63 -3.75 31.14
C LEU A 328 -15.33 -2.98 31.31
N ALA A 329 -14.34 -3.59 31.96
CA ALA A 329 -13.00 -3.04 32.05
C ALA A 329 -11.96 -4.15 32.10
N GLY A 330 -10.73 -3.89 31.66
CA GLY A 330 -9.70 -4.91 31.68
C GLY A 330 -8.38 -4.48 31.07
N ARG A 331 -7.53 -5.48 30.88
CA ARG A 331 -6.23 -5.37 30.23
C ARG A 331 -6.09 -6.45 29.19
N TRP A 332 -5.21 -6.19 28.23
CA TRP A 332 -4.85 -7.15 27.22
C TRP A 332 -3.37 -7.00 26.86
N SER A 333 -2.77 -8.08 26.38
CA SER A 333 -1.40 -8.08 25.90
C SER A 333 -1.26 -9.05 24.74
N TRP A 334 -0.53 -8.64 23.71
CA TRP A 334 -0.30 -9.43 22.52
C TRP A 334 1.17 -9.33 22.10
N PRO A 335 2.00 -10.34 22.42
CA PRO A 335 3.32 -10.45 21.79
C PRO A 335 3.14 -10.65 20.29
N LEU A 336 3.85 -9.86 19.47
CA LEU A 336 3.74 -9.94 18.01
C LEU A 336 4.08 -11.35 17.51
N GLY A 337 3.12 -12.01 16.86
CA GLY A 337 3.25 -13.40 16.40
C GLY A 337 2.98 -14.46 17.49
N GLY A 338 2.56 -14.06 18.68
CA GLY A 338 2.15 -14.93 19.77
C GLY A 338 0.64 -14.91 20.03
N VAL A 339 0.27 -15.31 21.25
CA VAL A 339 -1.11 -15.46 21.70
C VAL A 339 -1.56 -14.19 22.41
N LEU A 340 -2.72 -13.66 22.04
CA LEU A 340 -3.40 -12.56 22.72
C LEU A 340 -3.87 -13.02 24.11
N ASP A 341 -3.41 -12.36 25.16
CA ASP A 341 -3.85 -12.57 26.54
C ASP A 341 -4.84 -11.47 26.97
N LEU A 342 -5.92 -11.87 27.62
CA LEU A 342 -7.02 -11.00 28.05
C LEU A 342 -7.32 -11.20 29.55
N ASP A 343 -7.36 -10.11 30.32
CA ASP A 343 -7.90 -10.10 31.69
C ASP A 343 -9.01 -9.05 31.78
N LEU A 344 -10.25 -9.51 31.70
CA LEU A 344 -11.44 -8.67 31.64
C LEU A 344 -12.31 -8.84 32.88
N ALA A 345 -13.02 -7.79 33.24
CA ALA A 345 -14.03 -7.78 34.28
C ALA A 345 -15.33 -7.19 33.74
N VAL A 346 -16.44 -7.90 33.96
CA VAL A 346 -17.79 -7.48 33.61
C VAL A 346 -18.68 -7.61 34.84
N GLU A 347 -19.47 -6.58 35.16
CA GLU A 347 -20.31 -6.62 36.36
C GLU A 347 -21.45 -7.64 36.23
N ARG A 348 -22.14 -7.64 35.09
CA ARG A 348 -23.24 -8.55 34.80
C ARG A 348 -23.18 -9.03 33.35
N LEU A 349 -23.39 -10.32 33.14
CA LEU A 349 -23.44 -10.93 31.83
C LEU A 349 -24.63 -11.88 31.75
N ASP A 350 -25.56 -11.59 30.84
CA ASP A 350 -26.70 -12.44 30.54
C ASP A 350 -26.46 -13.13 29.20
N LEU A 351 -26.03 -14.40 29.24
CA LEU A 351 -25.71 -15.15 28.03
C LEU A 351 -26.96 -15.50 27.23
N ASP A 352 -28.13 -15.61 27.87
CA ASP A 352 -29.39 -15.90 27.17
C ASP A 352 -29.81 -14.67 26.35
N ALA A 353 -29.74 -13.48 26.96
CA ALA A 353 -30.01 -12.22 26.27
C ALA A 353 -29.01 -11.96 25.13
N LEU A 354 -27.72 -12.24 25.35
CA LEU A 354 -26.70 -12.11 24.31
C LEU A 354 -26.95 -13.11 23.17
N ARG A 355 -27.28 -14.37 23.49
CA ARG A 355 -27.58 -15.41 22.50
C ARG A 355 -28.82 -15.09 21.68
N ALA A 356 -29.85 -14.49 22.29
CA ALA A 356 -31.05 -14.06 21.59
C ALA A 356 -30.80 -12.91 20.59
N ARG A 357 -29.69 -12.17 20.76
CA ARG A 357 -29.26 -11.08 19.85
C ARG A 357 -28.35 -11.58 18.72
N LEU A 358 -27.72 -12.75 18.87
CA LEU A 358 -26.95 -13.37 17.80
C LEU A 358 -27.90 -13.87 16.69
N PRO A 359 -27.52 -13.76 15.41
CA PRO A 359 -28.27 -14.43 14.36
C PRO A 359 -28.28 -15.95 14.59
N PRO A 360 -29.32 -16.66 14.13
CA PRO A 360 -29.39 -18.12 14.26
C PRO A 360 -28.18 -18.79 13.60
N GLY A 361 -27.44 -19.58 14.39
CA GLY A 361 -26.10 -20.07 14.10
C GLY A 361 -25.96 -21.21 13.08
N ASP A 362 -26.90 -21.37 12.16
CA ASP A 362 -26.92 -22.51 11.21
C ASP A 362 -26.29 -22.22 9.84
N THR A 363 -25.62 -21.07 9.66
CA THR A 363 -24.78 -20.87 8.47
C THR A 363 -23.40 -21.47 8.70
N GLU A 364 -23.30 -22.81 8.62
CA GLU A 364 -22.04 -23.53 8.38
C GLU A 364 -21.45 -23.21 6.98
N GLY A 365 -22.09 -22.38 6.17
CA GLY A 365 -21.58 -21.92 4.87
C GLY A 365 -20.74 -20.65 4.98
N GLU A 366 -19.59 -20.66 4.28
CA GLU A 366 -18.69 -19.62 3.71
C GLU A 366 -18.84 -18.11 4.06
N GLY A 367 -19.52 -17.73 5.14
CA GLY A 367 -19.84 -16.34 5.45
C GLY A 367 -20.14 -16.04 6.91
N GLY A 368 -19.92 -16.99 7.82
CA GLY A 368 -19.82 -16.68 9.23
C GLY A 368 -18.55 -15.88 9.55
N PRO A 369 -18.50 -15.13 10.66
CA PRO A 369 -17.22 -14.63 11.18
C PRO A 369 -16.23 -15.80 11.37
N PRO A 370 -14.92 -15.53 11.40
CA PRO A 370 -13.99 -16.51 11.93
C PRO A 370 -14.41 -16.84 13.37
N ARG A 371 -14.50 -18.14 13.69
CA ARG A 371 -14.82 -18.58 15.04
C ARG A 371 -13.73 -18.08 15.97
N TRP A 372 -14.08 -17.44 17.08
CA TRP A 372 -13.07 -16.95 18.03
C TRP A 372 -12.20 -18.10 18.59
N GLN A 373 -12.72 -19.34 18.57
CA GLN A 373 -11.95 -20.52 18.92
C GLN A 373 -10.75 -20.78 17.99
N ASP A 374 -10.76 -20.22 16.78
CA ASP A 374 -9.66 -20.36 15.81
C ASP A 374 -8.59 -19.27 16.00
N TRP A 375 -8.80 -18.33 16.92
CA TRP A 375 -7.90 -17.20 17.13
C TRP A 375 -6.83 -17.57 18.16
N PRO A 376 -5.58 -17.09 18.00
CA PRO A 376 -4.53 -17.27 18.99
C PRO A 376 -4.80 -16.40 20.21
N LEU A 377 -5.75 -16.81 21.06
CA LEU A 377 -6.12 -16.10 22.28
C LEU A 377 -6.17 -17.00 23.51
N THR A 378 -5.87 -16.42 24.66
CA THR A 378 -6.10 -16.93 26.00
C THR A 378 -6.65 -15.79 26.84
N GLY A 379 -7.43 -16.10 27.87
CA GLY A 379 -7.82 -15.07 28.82
C GLY A 379 -8.78 -15.51 29.90
N GLU A 380 -8.98 -14.62 30.86
CA GLU A 380 -9.95 -14.75 31.94
C GLU A 380 -10.92 -13.57 31.87
N VAL A 381 -12.22 -13.87 31.94
CA VAL A 381 -13.29 -12.88 32.13
C VAL A 381 -13.92 -13.12 33.49
N ARG A 382 -13.70 -12.18 34.41
CA ARG A 382 -14.32 -12.16 35.73
C ARG A 382 -15.70 -11.54 35.62
N VAL A 383 -16.73 -12.29 35.99
CA VAL A 383 -18.13 -11.87 35.87
C VAL A 383 -18.75 -11.77 37.27
N GLY A 384 -19.17 -10.57 37.67
CA GLY A 384 -19.80 -10.34 38.96
C GLY A 384 -21.10 -11.15 39.12
N ARG A 385 -21.96 -11.13 38.08
CA ARG A 385 -23.19 -11.91 37.97
C ARG A 385 -23.39 -12.47 36.57
N LEU A 386 -23.38 -13.79 36.44
CA LEU A 386 -23.57 -14.53 35.20
C LEU A 386 -24.95 -15.19 35.19
N SER A 387 -25.74 -14.97 34.14
CA SER A 387 -27.03 -15.66 33.90
C SER A 387 -26.95 -16.54 32.66
N VAL A 388 -27.33 -17.82 32.79
CA VAL A 388 -27.35 -18.81 31.69
C VAL A 388 -28.46 -19.83 31.90
N GLY A 389 -29.36 -20.01 30.92
CA GLY A 389 -30.49 -20.92 31.01
C GLY A 389 -31.40 -20.65 32.23
N GLY A 390 -31.52 -19.39 32.65
CA GLY A 390 -32.24 -19.00 33.87
C GLY A 390 -31.52 -19.32 35.19
N LEU A 391 -30.29 -19.87 35.16
CA LEU A 391 -29.44 -20.05 36.34
C LEU A 391 -28.57 -18.81 36.55
N GLU A 392 -28.45 -18.34 37.80
CA GLU A 392 -27.57 -17.24 38.18
C GLU A 392 -26.34 -17.75 38.95
N SER A 393 -25.15 -17.31 38.56
CA SER A 393 -23.88 -17.53 39.26
C SER A 393 -23.25 -16.19 39.62
N ARG A 394 -22.62 -16.09 40.80
CA ARG A 394 -21.96 -14.88 41.28
C ARG A 394 -20.44 -15.08 41.33
N ASN A 395 -19.69 -14.04 40.99
CA ASN A 395 -18.23 -14.06 40.89
C ASN A 395 -17.72 -15.21 40.00
N ALA A 396 -18.41 -15.42 38.88
CA ALA A 396 -18.04 -16.43 37.90
C ALA A 396 -16.73 -16.03 37.21
N ARG A 397 -15.99 -17.04 36.76
CA ARG A 397 -14.78 -16.87 35.95
C ARG A 397 -14.97 -17.66 34.67
N LEU A 398 -14.92 -16.96 33.54
CA LEU A 398 -14.97 -17.56 32.23
C LEU A 398 -13.55 -17.60 31.69
N ARG A 399 -13.09 -18.80 31.32
CA ARG A 399 -11.80 -18.95 30.65
C ARG A 399 -12.03 -18.98 29.14
N LEU A 400 -11.32 -18.11 28.45
CA LEU A 400 -11.28 -18.07 26.99
C LEU A 400 -9.99 -18.77 26.55
N THR A 401 -10.13 -19.79 25.70
CA THR A 401 -8.99 -20.48 25.09
C THR A 401 -9.32 -20.67 23.62
N GLY A 402 -8.57 -20.00 22.74
CA GLY A 402 -8.63 -20.19 21.31
C GLY A 402 -7.55 -21.15 20.82
N ALA A 403 -7.26 -21.11 19.52
CA ALA A 403 -6.30 -21.98 18.87
C ALA A 403 -4.88 -21.62 19.33
N THR A 404 -4.06 -22.63 19.60
CA THR A 404 -2.62 -22.39 19.76
C THR A 404 -2.02 -22.13 18.38
N PRO A 405 -1.20 -21.08 18.18
CA PRO A 405 -0.49 -20.89 16.92
C PRO A 405 0.30 -22.17 16.61
N GLY A 406 0.02 -22.76 15.45
CA GLY A 406 0.70 -23.97 15.00
C GLY A 406 2.20 -23.74 14.92
N ARG A 407 2.97 -24.68 15.49
CA ARG A 407 4.44 -24.70 15.37
C ARG A 407 4.90 -25.05 13.97
#